data_AF-A0A0B1TAY7-F1
#
_entry.id   AF-A0A0B1TAY7-F1
#
_cell.length_a   1.000
_cell.length_b   1.000
_cell.length_c   1.000
_cell.angle_alpha   90.00
_cell.angle_beta   90.00
_cell.angle_gamma   90.00
#
_symmetry.space_group_name_H-M   'P 1'
#
loop_
_entity.id
_entity.type
_entity.pdbx_description
1 polymer ?
#
loop_
_entity_poly.entity_id
_entity_poly.type
_entity_poly.pdbx_seq_one_letter_code
_entity_poly.pdbx_strand_id
1 'polypeptide(L)'
;MPAARRHHIGDFTASFAPLIHLIESPGVLGYDEVQLYTSSEDGDRVLRTTLSFDTAATSSNRIHIESEVYHQQIIGFGSTFSDASALVVNQLSNAAKQNAIDAYFSPKGAEYTLGRVPMGTTDFSTRQYSYDEVSDDFDLEHFSLADEDLKYKIPLMKAAKEVSNIDISLFGSPWLAPSWMRDFANGRMALKGESNGKYYDTWAKYYVKFVEAYNTQNVDLWGLSVQNEPNAGYGRLANLPNFTMAYTPQLQRDFIKFNLGPALQSNNITKDLKLIIMDDQRDFASIWADAIFGDEEANSYSDGIGVQWYSDSAYSTAALGSIHKKHPSKFIIGTEAGFGFNKEIAGCWDRAEQYAYDIISDVNKFVAGWVDMNLFVDSNGGPNQSWT
;
A
#
# COMPACT_ATOMS: atom_id res chain seq x y z
N MET A 1 11.22 -10.19 -25.22
CA MET A 1 12.02 -9.77 -24.06
C MET A 1 13.43 -9.46 -24.55
N PRO A 2 13.86 -8.19 -24.62
CA PRO A 2 15.28 -7.90 -24.74
C PRO A 2 15.95 -8.30 -23.41
N ALA A 3 17.16 -8.86 -23.50
CA ALA A 3 17.94 -9.25 -22.34
C ALA A 3 18.12 -8.05 -21.38
N ALA A 4 17.83 -8.26 -20.08
CA ALA A 4 18.12 -7.29 -19.03
C ALA A 4 19.60 -6.89 -19.14
N ARG A 5 19.86 -5.60 -19.35
CA ARG A 5 21.22 -5.09 -19.35
C ARG A 5 21.66 -5.07 -17.89
N ARG A 6 22.41 -6.09 -17.49
CA ARG A 6 23.04 -6.12 -16.16
C ARG A 6 24.17 -5.09 -16.13
N HIS A 7 23.82 -3.83 -15.93
CA HIS A 7 24.77 -2.83 -15.49
C HIS A 7 24.59 -2.68 -13.98
N HIS A 8 25.53 -3.25 -13.23
CA HIS A 8 25.71 -2.89 -11.83
C HIS A 8 26.09 -1.41 -11.80
N ILE A 9 25.19 -0.56 -11.31
CA ILE A 9 25.58 0.82 -11.03
C ILE A 9 26.56 0.77 -9.86
N GLY A 10 27.76 1.30 -10.10
CA GLY A 10 28.76 1.55 -9.06
C GLY A 10 28.19 2.50 -7.99
N ASP A 11 28.62 2.28 -6.76
CA ASP A 11 28.26 3.01 -5.55
C ASP A 11 26.77 2.95 -5.19
N PHE A 12 26.41 1.81 -4.55
CA PHE A 12 25.48 1.88 -3.43
C PHE A 12 25.99 2.97 -2.51
N THR A 13 25.16 3.93 -2.13
CA THR A 13 25.46 4.77 -0.97
C THR A 13 25.42 3.86 0.24
N ALA A 14 26.56 3.22 0.52
CA ALA A 14 26.82 2.50 1.75
C ALA A 14 26.93 3.54 2.87
N SER A 15 25.82 4.21 3.18
CA SER A 15 25.76 5.18 4.27
C SER A 15 25.52 4.40 5.56
N PHE A 16 26.61 3.87 6.12
CA PHE A 16 26.71 3.72 7.57
C PHE A 16 26.96 5.11 8.20
N ALA A 17 26.10 6.08 7.88
CA ALA A 17 26.04 7.50 8.28
C ALA A 17 27.33 8.37 8.17
N PRO A 18 27.24 9.69 7.91
CA PRO A 18 26.04 10.54 7.96
C PRO A 18 25.86 11.39 6.69
N LEU A 19 25.69 10.76 5.52
CA LEU A 19 25.13 11.47 4.37
C LEU A 19 24.22 10.50 3.61
N ILE A 20 22.96 10.47 4.02
CA ILE A 20 21.92 10.32 3.02
C ILE A 20 21.99 11.57 2.15
N HIS A 21 21.96 11.40 0.83
CA HIS A 21 21.73 12.53 -0.06
C HIS A 21 20.33 13.07 0.22
N LEU A 22 20.28 14.12 1.03
CA LEU A 22 19.07 14.84 1.32
C LEU A 22 18.56 15.46 0.02
N ILE A 23 17.27 15.32 -0.25
CA ILE A 23 16.60 15.96 -1.36
C ILE A 23 16.47 17.45 -0.99
N GLU A 24 17.10 18.32 -1.77
CA GLU A 24 16.94 19.76 -1.60
C GLU A 24 15.52 20.16 -2.01
N SER A 25 14.81 20.89 -1.15
CA SER A 25 13.50 21.46 -1.48
C SER A 25 13.59 22.37 -2.70
N PRO A 26 12.57 22.41 -3.59
CA PRO A 26 12.54 23.38 -4.67
C PRO A 26 12.51 24.83 -4.17
N GLY A 27 12.08 25.06 -2.93
CA GLY A 27 11.93 26.40 -2.37
C GLY A 27 10.83 27.19 -3.08
N VAL A 28 10.85 28.51 -2.90
CA VAL A 28 9.97 29.43 -3.64
C VAL A 28 10.65 29.76 -4.97
N LEU A 29 10.02 29.37 -6.07
CA LEU A 29 10.51 29.65 -7.42
C LEU A 29 10.07 31.03 -7.92
N GLY A 30 10.95 31.71 -8.65
CA GLY A 30 10.57 32.87 -9.46
C GLY A 30 9.56 32.52 -10.55
N TYR A 31 8.84 33.53 -11.07
CA TYR A 31 7.83 33.34 -12.13
C TYR A 31 8.42 32.72 -13.41
N ASP A 32 9.70 32.97 -13.68
CA ASP A 32 10.44 32.50 -14.84
C ASP A 32 11.37 31.30 -14.53
N GLU A 33 11.32 30.74 -13.32
CA GLU A 33 12.19 29.65 -12.89
C GLU A 33 11.49 28.29 -12.94
N VAL A 34 12.25 27.26 -13.31
CA VAL A 34 11.84 25.86 -13.26
C VAL A 34 12.88 25.08 -12.47
N GLN A 35 12.44 24.27 -11.51
CA GLN A 35 13.31 23.35 -10.81
C GLN A 35 13.28 21.97 -11.47
N LEU A 36 14.41 21.55 -12.03
CA LEU A 36 14.61 20.20 -12.55
C LEU A 36 15.32 19.34 -11.49
N TYR A 37 14.82 18.11 -11.31
CA TYR A 37 15.50 17.05 -10.57
C TYR A 37 15.81 15.90 -11.53
N THR A 38 17.06 15.42 -11.51
CA THR A 38 17.52 14.39 -12.46
C THR A 38 18.14 13.20 -11.73
N SER A 39 17.74 12.00 -12.12
CA SER A 39 18.41 10.76 -11.75
C SER A 39 18.82 10.03 -13.03
N SER A 40 20.00 9.42 -13.06
CA SER A 40 20.55 8.75 -14.25
C SER A 40 21.23 7.42 -13.90
N GLU A 41 21.26 6.51 -14.88
CA GLU A 41 22.01 5.25 -14.79
C GLU A 41 23.49 5.51 -14.49
N ASP A 42 24.03 6.61 -15.03
CA ASP A 42 25.41 7.06 -14.88
C ASP A 42 25.76 7.59 -13.47
N GLY A 43 24.77 7.81 -12.60
CA GLY A 43 25.02 8.08 -11.18
C GLY A 43 24.32 9.29 -10.58
N ASP A 44 23.56 10.09 -11.35
CA ASP A 44 22.82 11.21 -10.75
C ASP A 44 21.74 10.68 -9.81
N ARG A 45 21.59 11.32 -8.65
CA ARG A 45 20.60 10.97 -7.63
C ARG A 45 19.84 12.21 -7.21
N VAL A 46 18.68 12.44 -7.85
CA VAL A 46 17.81 13.60 -7.58
C VAL A 46 18.61 14.92 -7.67
N LEU A 47 19.50 15.01 -8.67
CA LEU A 47 20.36 16.17 -8.90
C LEU A 47 19.51 17.39 -9.23
N ARG A 48 19.63 18.43 -8.42
CA ARG A 48 18.87 19.67 -8.54
C ARG A 48 19.52 20.65 -9.52
N THR A 49 18.79 21.07 -10.55
CA THR A 49 19.22 22.09 -11.54
C THR A 49 18.13 23.13 -11.74
N THR A 50 18.45 24.41 -11.56
CA THR A 50 17.52 25.53 -11.84
C THR A 50 17.62 25.94 -13.30
N LEU A 51 16.48 25.96 -13.97
CA LEU A 51 16.31 26.38 -15.36
C LEU A 51 15.45 27.64 -15.42
N SER A 52 15.43 28.29 -16.58
CA SER A 52 14.56 29.44 -16.84
C SER A 52 13.66 29.18 -18.06
N PHE A 53 12.46 29.76 -18.06
CA PHE A 53 11.56 29.67 -19.21
C PHE A 53 12.15 30.40 -20.42
N ASP A 54 12.24 29.68 -21.55
CA ASP A 54 12.61 30.26 -22.84
C ASP A 54 11.35 30.49 -23.70
N THR A 55 11.01 31.75 -23.92
CA THR A 55 9.85 32.15 -24.74
C THR A 55 10.10 32.05 -26.24
N ALA A 56 11.34 31.79 -26.66
CA ALA A 56 11.75 31.69 -28.06
C ALA A 56 11.99 30.24 -28.55
N ALA A 57 11.74 29.22 -27.71
CA ALA A 57 12.09 27.83 -28.02
C ALA A 57 11.33 27.27 -29.25
N THR A 58 12.07 26.90 -30.31
CA THR A 58 11.53 26.34 -31.56
C THR A 58 11.64 24.81 -31.67
N SER A 59 11.73 24.08 -30.56
CA SER A 59 11.83 22.60 -30.56
C SER A 59 10.65 21.94 -31.28
N SER A 60 10.92 20.88 -32.07
CA SER A 60 9.88 20.02 -32.66
C SER A 60 9.30 19.01 -31.68
N ASN A 61 10.02 18.72 -30.57
CA ASN A 61 9.55 17.83 -29.51
C ASN A 61 8.96 18.69 -28.39
N ARG A 62 7.64 18.82 -28.37
CA ARG A 62 6.91 19.67 -27.42
C ARG A 62 5.86 18.85 -26.67
N ILE A 63 5.80 19.06 -25.35
CA ILE A 63 4.69 18.62 -24.50
C ILE A 63 3.89 19.87 -24.16
N HIS A 64 2.58 19.85 -24.42
CA HIS A 64 1.68 20.94 -24.06
C HIS A 64 0.95 20.59 -22.76
N ILE A 65 0.92 21.53 -21.82
CA ILE A 65 0.20 21.37 -20.55
C ILE A 65 -1.09 22.17 -20.64
N GLU A 66 -2.22 21.48 -20.56
CA GLU A 66 -3.56 22.09 -20.53
C GLU A 66 -3.98 22.31 -19.06
N SER A 67 -3.63 23.46 -18.47
CA SER A 67 -3.84 23.74 -17.05
C SER A 67 -5.30 23.82 -16.60
N GLU A 68 -6.25 23.90 -17.54
CA GLU A 68 -7.68 23.96 -17.27
C GLU A 68 -8.37 22.58 -17.32
N VAL A 69 -7.63 21.52 -17.67
CA VAL A 69 -8.13 20.15 -17.71
C VAL A 69 -7.70 19.43 -16.44
N TYR A 70 -8.67 19.20 -15.56
CA TYR A 70 -8.46 18.51 -14.29
C TYR A 70 -8.80 17.02 -14.41
N HIS A 71 -8.04 16.18 -13.70
CA HIS A 71 -8.26 14.73 -13.61
C HIS A 71 -8.48 14.32 -12.14
N GLN A 72 -7.90 13.20 -11.70
CA GLN A 72 -8.02 12.74 -10.32
C GLN A 72 -7.22 13.62 -9.36
N GLN A 73 -7.72 13.74 -8.12
CA GLN A 73 -6.93 14.26 -7.02
C GLN A 73 -5.95 13.17 -6.54
N ILE A 74 -4.69 13.55 -6.32
CA ILE A 74 -3.69 12.63 -5.78
C ILE A 74 -3.92 12.48 -4.27
N ILE A 75 -4.10 11.23 -3.83
CA ILE A 75 -4.19 10.81 -2.43
C ILE A 75 -2.79 10.77 -1.82
N GLY A 76 -1.81 10.17 -2.51
CA GLY A 76 -0.43 10.14 -2.04
C GLY A 76 0.43 9.02 -2.61
N PHE A 77 1.70 9.06 -2.26
CA PHE A 77 2.70 8.06 -2.59
C PHE A 77 3.32 7.53 -1.29
N GLY A 78 3.62 6.24 -1.25
CA GLY A 78 3.82 5.58 0.02
C GLY A 78 4.48 4.22 -0.03
N SER A 79 4.49 3.57 1.13
CA SER A 79 4.94 2.19 1.29
C SER A 79 4.26 1.52 2.49
N THR A 80 4.48 0.22 2.71
CA THR A 80 3.86 -0.53 3.81
C THR A 80 4.71 -0.51 5.08
N PHE A 81 4.07 -0.23 6.21
CA PHE A 81 4.60 -0.40 7.56
C PHE A 81 4.49 -1.88 7.99
N SER A 82 5.19 -2.76 7.28
CA SER A 82 5.21 -4.19 7.57
C SER A 82 6.00 -4.52 8.85
N ASP A 83 5.77 -5.70 9.40
CA ASP A 83 6.57 -6.22 10.52
C ASP A 83 8.06 -6.24 10.14
N ALA A 84 8.40 -6.72 8.93
CA ALA A 84 9.77 -6.71 8.43
C ALA A 84 10.41 -5.33 8.45
N SER A 85 9.73 -4.33 7.87
CA SER A 85 10.24 -2.96 7.83
C SER A 85 10.44 -2.39 9.23
N ALA A 86 9.45 -2.58 10.11
CA ALA A 86 9.49 -2.07 11.48
C ALA A 86 10.59 -2.73 12.32
N LEU A 87 10.78 -4.04 12.18
CA LEU A 87 11.83 -4.80 12.85
C LEU A 87 13.23 -4.39 12.38
N VAL A 88 13.43 -4.28 11.06
CA VAL A 88 14.70 -3.85 10.46
C VAL A 88 15.08 -2.46 10.96
N VAL A 89 14.16 -1.50 10.87
CA VAL A 89 14.40 -0.14 11.36
C VAL A 89 14.68 -0.13 12.86
N ASN A 90 13.99 -0.96 13.64
CA ASN A 90 14.21 -1.01 15.08
C ASN A 90 15.61 -1.51 15.47
N GLN A 91 16.23 -2.38 14.67
CA GLN A 91 17.57 -2.92 14.89
C GLN A 91 18.71 -1.94 14.52
N LEU A 92 18.40 -0.87 13.79
CA LEU A 92 19.38 0.15 13.43
C LEU A 92 19.85 0.96 14.65
N SER A 93 21.07 1.50 14.58
CA SER A 93 21.51 2.55 15.51
C SER A 93 20.58 3.75 15.44
N ASN A 94 20.47 4.54 16.51
CA ASN A 94 19.58 5.72 16.53
C ASN A 94 19.80 6.68 15.35
N ALA A 95 21.07 6.93 14.98
CA ALA A 95 21.39 7.78 13.83
C ALA A 95 20.94 7.17 12.50
N ALA A 96 21.16 5.86 12.31
CA ALA A 96 20.72 5.17 11.09
C ALA A 96 19.19 5.07 11.01
N LYS A 97 18.51 4.86 12.16
CA LYS A 97 17.06 4.88 12.27
C LYS A 97 16.48 6.24 11.89
N GLN A 98 17.03 7.33 12.42
CA GLN A 98 16.60 8.69 12.06
C GLN A 98 16.80 8.94 10.56
N ASN A 99 17.98 8.61 10.03
CA ASN A 99 18.28 8.72 8.61
C ASN A 99 17.28 7.95 7.74
N ALA A 100 16.96 6.71 8.10
CA ALA A 100 15.99 5.87 7.38
C ALA A 100 14.60 6.50 7.35
N ILE A 101 14.14 7.07 8.47
CA ILE A 101 12.85 7.75 8.58
C ILE A 101 12.87 9.06 7.77
N ASP A 102 13.93 9.85 7.90
CA ASP A 102 14.08 11.13 7.20
C ASP A 102 14.10 10.96 5.68
N ALA A 103 14.69 9.88 5.18
CA ALA A 103 14.79 9.57 3.75
C ALA A 103 13.42 9.47 3.08
N TYR A 104 12.42 8.94 3.79
CA TYR A 104 11.09 8.71 3.24
C TYR A 104 10.08 9.79 3.65
N PHE A 105 10.14 10.30 4.87
CA PHE A 105 9.04 11.10 5.43
C PHE A 105 9.40 12.55 5.72
N SER A 106 10.68 12.91 5.82
CA SER A 106 11.05 14.30 6.11
C SER A 106 10.95 15.20 4.87
N PRO A 107 10.89 16.53 5.05
CA PRO A 107 10.97 17.53 3.97
C PRO A 107 12.29 17.54 3.19
N LYS A 108 13.25 16.71 3.62
CA LYS A 108 14.54 16.50 2.96
C LYS A 108 14.66 15.09 2.38
N GLY A 109 13.57 14.35 2.35
CA GLY A 109 13.45 13.02 1.78
C GLY A 109 12.39 12.98 0.69
N ALA A 110 11.81 11.81 0.46
CA ALA A 110 10.79 11.58 -0.57
C ALA A 110 9.39 12.11 -0.19
N GLU A 111 9.19 12.60 1.03
CA GLU A 111 7.93 13.15 1.55
C GLU A 111 6.71 12.22 1.32
N TYR A 112 6.83 10.93 1.63
CA TYR A 112 5.74 9.96 1.53
C TYR A 112 4.53 10.38 2.38
N THR A 113 3.35 10.34 1.78
CA THR A 113 2.07 10.80 2.36
C THR A 113 1.01 9.69 2.45
N LEU A 114 1.34 8.48 2.02
CA LEU A 114 0.46 7.33 2.08
C LEU A 114 1.18 6.17 2.78
N GLY A 115 0.47 5.41 3.60
CA GLY A 115 1.04 4.28 4.31
C GLY A 115 0.07 3.12 4.44
N ARG A 116 0.50 1.93 4.05
CA ARG A 116 -0.28 0.71 4.27
C ARG A 116 0.10 0.07 5.59
N VAL A 117 -0.89 -0.41 6.33
CA VAL A 117 -0.72 -1.03 7.65
C VAL A 117 -1.32 -2.43 7.62
N PRO A 118 -0.50 -3.49 7.70
CA PRO A 118 -1.04 -4.82 7.83
C PRO A 118 -1.81 -5.02 9.13
N MET A 119 -2.96 -5.67 9.03
CA MET A 119 -3.77 -6.08 10.18
C MET A 119 -3.43 -7.53 10.54
N GLY A 120 -2.57 -7.70 11.55
CA GLY A 120 -2.03 -8.99 11.95
C GLY A 120 -0.84 -9.41 11.09
N THR A 121 -0.62 -10.72 11.01
CA THR A 121 0.48 -11.30 10.25
C THR A 121 0.35 -11.08 8.74
N THR A 122 1.49 -10.99 8.07
CA THR A 122 1.64 -11.17 6.63
C THR A 122 2.71 -12.22 6.36
N ASP A 123 3.04 -12.41 5.09
CA ASP A 123 4.19 -13.18 4.67
C ASP A 123 5.53 -12.46 4.99
N PHE A 124 5.52 -11.16 5.29
CA PHE A 124 6.65 -10.37 5.83
C PHE A 124 6.63 -10.22 7.37
N SER A 125 6.03 -11.19 8.06
CA SER A 125 6.07 -11.33 9.51
C SER A 125 7.04 -12.43 9.95
N THR A 126 7.47 -12.43 11.21
CA THR A 126 8.35 -13.47 11.78
C THR A 126 7.61 -14.71 12.29
N ARG A 127 6.30 -14.61 12.49
CA ARG A 127 5.41 -15.69 12.94
C ARG A 127 3.99 -15.44 12.44
N GLN A 128 3.15 -16.46 12.44
CA GLN A 128 1.71 -16.32 12.26
C GLN A 128 1.05 -15.76 13.53
N TYR A 129 0.16 -14.78 13.38
CA TYR A 129 -0.67 -14.24 14.47
C TYR A 129 -1.88 -13.45 13.96
N SER A 130 -2.89 -13.34 14.80
CA SER A 130 -3.95 -12.33 14.72
C SER A 130 -4.06 -11.61 16.07
N TYR A 131 -5.02 -10.68 16.18
CA TYR A 131 -5.29 -9.95 17.41
C TYR A 131 -6.23 -10.68 18.37
N ASP A 132 -6.79 -11.83 17.98
CA ASP A 132 -7.67 -12.63 18.84
C ASP A 132 -7.61 -14.12 18.49
N GLU A 133 -6.73 -14.87 19.16
CA GLU A 133 -6.60 -16.32 18.96
C GLU A 133 -7.33 -17.16 20.03
N VAL A 134 -8.18 -16.55 20.86
CA VAL A 134 -9.01 -17.30 21.82
C VAL A 134 -10.19 -17.90 21.07
N SER A 135 -10.33 -19.23 21.12
CA SER A 135 -11.37 -19.92 20.37
C SER A 135 -12.77 -19.51 20.81
N ASP A 136 -13.66 -19.31 19.82
CA ASP A 136 -15.07 -18.95 20.01
C ASP A 136 -15.30 -17.61 20.73
N ASP A 137 -14.32 -16.69 20.70
CA ASP A 137 -14.47 -15.31 21.19
C ASP A 137 -15.25 -14.42 20.21
N PHE A 138 -16.54 -14.69 20.04
CA PHE A 138 -17.40 -13.96 19.10
C PHE A 138 -17.64 -12.49 19.48
N ASP A 139 -17.37 -12.12 20.73
CA ASP A 139 -17.51 -10.77 21.27
C ASP A 139 -16.19 -9.99 21.32
N LEU A 140 -15.08 -10.65 20.96
CA LEU A 140 -13.73 -10.08 20.89
C LEU A 140 -13.28 -9.50 22.24
N GLU A 141 -13.56 -10.22 23.32
CA GLU A 141 -13.17 -9.84 24.69
C GLU A 141 -11.65 -9.92 24.90
N HIS A 142 -10.97 -10.77 24.14
CA HIS A 142 -9.53 -11.01 24.18
C HIS A 142 -8.76 -10.30 23.06
N PHE A 143 -9.45 -9.48 22.25
CA PHE A 143 -8.79 -8.70 21.20
C PHE A 143 -7.69 -7.82 21.78
N SER A 144 -6.47 -7.97 21.27
CA SER A 144 -5.33 -7.14 21.65
C SER A 144 -4.33 -6.99 20.50
N LEU A 145 -3.77 -5.78 20.38
CA LEU A 145 -2.65 -5.55 19.45
C LEU A 145 -1.45 -6.39 19.86
N ALA A 146 -0.71 -6.89 18.87
CA ALA A 146 0.46 -7.72 19.12
C ALA A 146 1.67 -6.86 19.49
N ASP A 147 2.73 -7.53 19.96
CA ASP A 147 4.02 -6.89 20.21
C ASP A 147 4.59 -6.25 18.93
N GLU A 148 4.34 -6.86 17.78
CA GLU A 148 4.72 -6.35 16.48
C GLU A 148 4.15 -4.95 16.20
N ASP A 149 2.90 -4.69 16.57
CA ASP A 149 2.27 -3.38 16.49
C ASP A 149 2.85 -2.40 17.51
N LEU A 150 2.79 -2.79 18.79
CA LEU A 150 3.04 -1.88 19.91
C LEU A 150 4.51 -1.49 20.04
N LYS A 151 5.43 -2.41 19.74
CA LYS A 151 6.87 -2.20 19.92
C LYS A 151 7.56 -1.73 18.65
N TYR A 152 7.00 -1.98 17.46
CA TYR A 152 7.69 -1.71 16.20
C TYR A 152 6.87 -0.85 15.22
N LYS A 153 5.71 -1.32 14.74
CA LYS A 153 4.94 -0.60 13.70
C LYS A 153 4.48 0.76 14.17
N ILE A 154 3.80 0.84 15.31
CA ILE A 154 3.24 2.09 15.85
C ILE A 154 4.35 3.11 16.17
N PRO A 155 5.46 2.73 16.84
CA PRO A 155 6.60 3.63 17.00
C PRO A 155 7.17 4.14 15.68
N LEU A 156 7.28 3.29 14.64
CA LEU A 156 7.76 3.72 13.32
C LEU A 156 6.79 4.70 12.66
N MET A 157 5.49 4.44 12.67
CA MET A 157 4.46 5.35 12.13
C MET A 157 4.47 6.71 12.86
N LYS A 158 4.63 6.71 14.18
CA LYS A 158 4.73 7.95 14.97
C LYS A 158 5.97 8.75 14.62
N ALA A 159 7.11 8.08 14.47
CA ALA A 159 8.35 8.75 14.10
C ALA A 159 8.28 9.32 12.65
N ALA A 160 7.64 8.59 11.73
CA ALA A 160 7.35 9.09 10.39
C ALA A 160 6.46 10.34 10.42
N LYS A 161 5.39 10.32 11.22
CA LYS A 161 4.49 11.48 11.41
C LYS A 161 5.20 12.68 12.05
N GLU A 162 6.12 12.44 12.98
CA GLU A 162 6.86 13.50 13.69
C GLU A 162 7.80 14.29 12.77
N VAL A 163 8.43 13.62 11.78
CA VAL A 163 9.35 14.29 10.85
C VAL A 163 8.65 14.88 9.62
N SER A 164 7.42 14.46 9.34
CA SER A 164 6.69 14.89 8.14
C SER A 164 6.06 16.28 8.33
N ASN A 165 6.08 17.07 7.26
CA ASN A 165 5.33 18.33 7.18
C ASN A 165 3.92 18.16 6.58
N ILE A 166 3.60 16.96 6.09
CA ILE A 166 2.33 16.63 5.45
C ILE A 166 1.71 15.44 6.18
N ASP A 167 0.40 15.47 6.38
CA ASP A 167 -0.31 14.35 7.00
C ASP A 167 -0.13 13.07 6.17
N ILE A 168 0.20 11.97 6.86
CA ILE A 168 0.35 10.65 6.26
C ILE A 168 -1.00 9.94 6.38
N SER A 169 -1.64 9.66 5.24
CA SER A 169 -2.87 8.88 5.17
C SER A 169 -2.54 7.39 5.34
N LEU A 170 -2.99 6.80 6.45
CA LEU A 170 -2.75 5.38 6.74
C LEU A 170 -3.97 4.52 6.40
N PHE A 171 -3.80 3.37 5.75
CA PHE A 171 -4.89 2.42 5.58
C PHE A 171 -4.55 1.01 6.05
N GLY A 172 -5.49 0.37 6.74
CA GLY A 172 -5.37 -1.02 7.17
C GLY A 172 -5.67 -1.98 6.03
N SER A 173 -4.98 -3.11 5.96
CA SER A 173 -5.30 -4.23 5.04
C SER A 173 -5.12 -5.54 5.81
N PRO A 174 -6.09 -6.46 5.86
CA PRO A 174 -5.92 -7.75 6.51
C PRO A 174 -5.53 -8.85 5.54
N TRP A 175 -4.69 -9.76 6.01
CA TRP A 175 -4.31 -10.98 5.29
C TRP A 175 -5.15 -12.16 5.77
N LEU A 176 -5.22 -12.39 7.08
CA LEU A 176 -5.94 -13.53 7.64
C LEU A 176 -6.79 -13.15 8.85
N ALA A 177 -7.99 -13.73 8.93
CA ALA A 177 -8.76 -13.75 10.16
C ALA A 177 -8.11 -14.67 11.22
N PRO A 178 -8.50 -14.52 12.50
CA PRO A 178 -8.18 -15.49 13.54
C PRO A 178 -8.32 -16.94 13.11
N SER A 179 -7.40 -17.79 13.59
CA SER A 179 -7.35 -19.19 13.15
C SER A 179 -8.65 -19.96 13.44
N TRP A 180 -9.33 -19.64 14.54
CA TRP A 180 -10.59 -20.28 14.92
C TRP A 180 -11.79 -19.85 14.06
N MET A 181 -11.70 -18.74 13.31
CA MET A 181 -12.78 -18.22 12.45
C MET A 181 -12.74 -18.73 11.02
N ARG A 182 -11.61 -19.32 10.58
CA ARG A 182 -11.40 -19.72 9.19
C ARG A 182 -11.13 -21.21 9.02
N ASP A 183 -11.39 -21.71 7.82
CA ASP A 183 -11.06 -23.06 7.41
C ASP A 183 -10.49 -23.09 5.99
N PHE A 184 -9.78 -24.18 5.68
CA PHE A 184 -9.36 -24.51 4.33
C PHE A 184 -10.20 -25.67 3.83
N ALA A 185 -11.14 -25.38 2.93
CA ALA A 185 -12.03 -26.37 2.35
C ALA A 185 -12.18 -26.14 0.85
N ASN A 186 -12.22 -27.24 0.08
CA ASN A 186 -12.39 -27.19 -1.38
C ASN A 186 -11.41 -26.27 -2.11
N GLY A 187 -10.16 -26.17 -1.61
CA GLY A 187 -9.14 -25.31 -2.21
C GLY A 187 -9.31 -23.82 -1.91
N ARG A 188 -10.07 -23.45 -0.87
CA ARG A 188 -10.35 -22.06 -0.49
C ARG A 188 -10.03 -21.86 0.99
N MET A 189 -9.22 -20.86 1.32
CA MET A 189 -9.04 -20.39 2.69
C MET A 189 -10.12 -19.34 2.98
N ALA A 190 -11.06 -19.58 3.89
CA ALA A 190 -12.20 -18.68 4.06
C ALA A 190 -12.68 -18.59 5.50
N LEU A 191 -13.44 -17.52 5.78
CA LEU A 191 -14.29 -17.49 6.97
C LEU A 191 -15.32 -18.62 6.92
N LYS A 192 -15.55 -19.24 8.07
CA LYS A 192 -16.57 -20.26 8.27
C LYS A 192 -17.97 -19.68 8.08
N GLY A 193 -18.89 -20.49 7.56
CA GLY A 193 -20.31 -20.12 7.41
C GLY A 193 -20.57 -19.13 6.27
N GLU A 194 -21.73 -18.47 6.34
CA GLU A 194 -22.25 -17.59 5.29
C GLU A 194 -22.08 -16.10 5.65
N SER A 195 -22.04 -15.22 4.65
CA SER A 195 -22.17 -13.77 4.84
C SER A 195 -23.55 -13.48 5.46
N ASN A 196 -23.62 -12.68 6.52
CA ASN A 196 -24.72 -12.58 7.53
C ASN A 196 -24.66 -13.54 8.73
N GLY A 197 -23.70 -14.46 8.77
CA GLY A 197 -23.50 -15.35 9.91
C GLY A 197 -22.57 -14.75 10.98
N LYS A 198 -22.58 -15.37 12.16
CA LYS A 198 -21.79 -14.92 13.32
C LYS A 198 -20.29 -14.71 13.05
N TYR A 199 -19.67 -15.51 12.17
CA TYR A 199 -18.25 -15.35 11.85
C TYR A 199 -18.00 -14.08 11.03
N TYR A 200 -18.89 -13.72 10.11
CA TYR A 200 -18.78 -12.47 9.34
C TYR A 200 -19.12 -11.26 10.20
N ASP A 201 -20.09 -11.38 11.12
CA ASP A 201 -20.37 -10.33 12.11
C ASP A 201 -19.16 -10.08 13.02
N THR A 202 -18.57 -11.14 13.58
CA THR A 202 -17.36 -11.03 14.41
C THR A 202 -16.19 -10.49 13.59
N TRP A 203 -16.06 -10.86 12.31
CA TRP A 203 -15.00 -10.31 11.46
C TRP A 203 -15.20 -8.81 11.22
N ALA A 204 -16.43 -8.35 10.98
CA ALA A 204 -16.73 -6.92 10.89
C ALA A 204 -16.41 -6.17 12.22
N LYS A 205 -16.76 -6.75 13.37
CA LYS A 205 -16.36 -6.20 14.69
C LYS A 205 -14.84 -6.11 14.85
N TYR A 206 -14.08 -7.07 14.29
CA TYR A 206 -12.62 -7.10 14.35
C TYR A 206 -12.00 -5.88 13.64
N TYR A 207 -12.55 -5.45 12.49
CA TYR A 207 -12.12 -4.19 11.85
C TYR A 207 -12.33 -2.98 12.75
N VAL A 208 -13.51 -2.89 13.39
CA VAL A 208 -13.83 -1.78 14.30
C VAL A 208 -12.84 -1.78 15.48
N LYS A 209 -12.62 -2.94 16.11
CA LYS A 209 -11.65 -3.10 17.21
C LYS A 209 -10.22 -2.73 16.81
N PHE A 210 -9.80 -3.06 15.60
CA PHE A 210 -8.49 -2.69 15.08
C PHE A 210 -8.33 -1.17 14.97
N VAL A 211 -9.31 -0.48 14.36
CA VAL A 211 -9.27 0.98 14.24
C VAL A 211 -9.31 1.64 15.60
N GLU A 212 -10.20 1.19 16.49
CA GLU A 212 -10.28 1.67 17.88
C GLU A 212 -8.93 1.52 18.59
N ALA A 213 -8.32 0.34 18.50
CA ALA A 213 -7.05 0.06 19.16
C ALA A 213 -5.92 0.96 18.63
N TYR A 214 -5.82 1.17 17.32
CA TYR A 214 -4.84 2.10 16.73
C TYR A 214 -5.12 3.56 17.13
N ASN A 215 -6.39 3.97 17.16
CA ASN A 215 -6.79 5.29 17.62
C ASN A 215 -6.43 5.53 19.11
N THR A 216 -6.56 4.52 19.99
CA THR A 216 -6.07 4.64 21.39
C THR A 216 -4.56 4.87 21.50
N GLN A 217 -3.81 4.47 20.46
CA GLN A 217 -2.39 4.71 20.36
C GLN A 217 -2.07 6.05 19.68
N ASN A 218 -3.06 6.91 19.39
CA ASN A 218 -2.94 8.16 18.63
C ASN A 218 -2.42 7.93 17.19
N VAL A 219 -2.84 6.83 16.57
CA VAL A 219 -2.62 6.55 15.15
C VAL A 219 -3.97 6.47 14.46
N ASP A 220 -4.31 7.52 13.72
CA ASP A 220 -5.55 7.58 12.97
C ASP A 220 -5.37 6.92 11.60
N LEU A 221 -6.38 6.16 11.20
CA LEU A 221 -6.44 5.56 9.87
C LEU A 221 -7.32 6.44 8.98
N TRP A 222 -6.89 6.63 7.73
CA TRP A 222 -7.65 7.22 6.65
C TRP A 222 -8.61 6.22 6.01
N GLY A 223 -8.23 4.94 5.95
CA GLY A 223 -9.05 3.91 5.31
C GLY A 223 -8.73 2.47 5.70
N LEU A 224 -9.44 1.55 5.07
CA LEU A 224 -9.29 0.11 5.20
C LEU A 224 -9.49 -0.53 3.84
N SER A 225 -8.71 -1.55 3.49
CA SER A 225 -9.08 -2.49 2.43
C SER A 225 -9.84 -3.68 3.01
N VAL A 226 -10.72 -4.28 2.20
CA VAL A 226 -11.60 -5.36 2.65
C VAL A 226 -10.86 -6.69 2.80
N GLN A 227 -9.78 -6.90 2.05
CA GLN A 227 -8.96 -8.12 2.11
C GLN A 227 -7.73 -7.92 1.23
N ASN A 228 -6.51 -8.20 1.71
CA ASN A 228 -5.35 -8.31 0.83
C ASN A 228 -5.55 -9.49 -0.14
N GLU A 229 -5.35 -9.31 -1.43
CA GLU A 229 -5.35 -10.35 -2.46
C GLU A 229 -6.44 -11.45 -2.32
N PRO A 230 -7.74 -11.12 -2.30
CA PRO A 230 -8.83 -12.09 -2.16
C PRO A 230 -8.81 -13.24 -3.21
N ASN A 231 -8.21 -13.06 -4.38
CA ASN A 231 -8.10 -14.09 -5.41
C ASN A 231 -6.97 -15.10 -5.13
N ALA A 232 -5.93 -14.69 -4.39
CA ALA A 232 -4.87 -15.59 -3.93
C ALA A 232 -5.32 -16.57 -2.84
N GLY A 233 -6.49 -16.34 -2.24
CA GLY A 233 -7.11 -17.23 -1.25
C GLY A 233 -7.69 -18.52 -1.84
N TYR A 234 -7.51 -18.76 -3.15
CA TYR A 234 -7.89 -19.97 -3.87
C TYR A 234 -6.68 -20.82 -4.29
N GLY A 235 -6.92 -22.11 -4.50
CA GLY A 235 -5.98 -23.04 -5.13
C GLY A 235 -4.72 -23.31 -4.29
N ARG A 236 -3.56 -23.35 -4.97
CA ARG A 236 -2.29 -23.77 -4.36
C ARG A 236 -1.79 -22.77 -3.31
N LEU A 237 -1.99 -21.48 -3.54
CA LEU A 237 -1.50 -20.41 -2.65
C LEU A 237 -2.30 -20.35 -1.35
N ALA A 238 -3.59 -20.70 -1.40
CA ALA A 238 -4.49 -20.72 -0.25
C ALA A 238 -4.07 -21.66 0.90
N ASN A 239 -3.22 -22.66 0.61
CA ASN A 239 -2.71 -23.57 1.64
C ASN A 239 -1.36 -23.12 2.21
N LEU A 240 -0.79 -21.99 1.75
CA LEU A 240 0.40 -21.42 2.35
C LEU A 240 0.03 -20.74 3.68
N PRO A 241 0.82 -20.95 4.74
CA PRO A 241 0.63 -20.20 5.98
C PRO A 241 0.81 -18.70 5.72
N ASN A 242 0.04 -17.87 6.41
CA ASN A 242 0.18 -16.40 6.38
C ASN A 242 -0.08 -15.72 5.03
N PHE A 243 -0.82 -16.38 4.12
CA PHE A 243 -1.12 -15.81 2.82
C PHE A 243 -2.37 -14.93 2.83
N THR A 244 -3.55 -15.47 2.56
CA THR A 244 -4.75 -14.63 2.49
C THR A 244 -6.06 -15.42 2.64
N MET A 245 -7.19 -14.70 2.80
CA MET A 245 -8.54 -15.25 2.73
C MET A 245 -9.18 -15.00 1.37
N ALA A 246 -9.89 -16.01 0.87
CA ALA A 246 -10.57 -15.96 -0.41
C ALA A 246 -11.92 -15.27 -0.34
N TYR A 247 -12.13 -14.35 -1.27
CA TYR A 247 -13.44 -13.76 -1.56
C TYR A 247 -13.74 -13.90 -3.05
N THR A 248 -14.99 -14.22 -3.38
CA THR A 248 -15.51 -13.91 -4.72
C THR A 248 -15.95 -12.45 -4.73
N PRO A 249 -16.13 -11.80 -5.90
CA PRO A 249 -16.70 -10.46 -5.97
C PRO A 249 -18.06 -10.37 -5.24
N GLN A 250 -18.91 -11.39 -5.38
CA GLN A 250 -20.22 -11.45 -4.75
C GLN A 250 -20.13 -11.63 -3.23
N LEU A 251 -19.19 -12.46 -2.75
CA LEU A 251 -18.98 -12.63 -1.32
C LEU A 251 -18.44 -11.35 -0.68
N GLN A 252 -17.51 -10.66 -1.35
CA GLN A 252 -16.99 -9.39 -0.85
C GLN A 252 -18.10 -8.33 -0.82
N ARG A 253 -18.91 -8.23 -1.89
CA ARG A 253 -20.11 -7.38 -1.91
C ARG A 253 -21.04 -7.68 -0.74
N ASP A 254 -21.39 -8.94 -0.53
CA ASP A 254 -22.35 -9.34 0.51
C ASP A 254 -21.79 -9.11 1.92
N PHE A 255 -20.48 -9.34 2.14
CA PHE A 255 -19.82 -9.00 3.39
C PHE A 255 -19.84 -7.50 3.67
N ILE A 256 -19.54 -6.66 2.68
CA ILE A 256 -19.63 -5.19 2.79
C ILE A 256 -21.05 -4.78 3.15
N LYS A 257 -22.03 -5.30 2.40
CA LYS A 257 -23.44 -4.96 2.53
C LYS A 257 -24.03 -5.34 3.88
N PHE A 258 -23.84 -6.58 4.30
CA PHE A 258 -24.56 -7.14 5.44
C PHE A 258 -23.81 -7.02 6.77
N ASN A 259 -22.48 -6.87 6.75
CA ASN A 259 -21.67 -6.93 7.97
C ASN A 259 -20.74 -5.72 8.10
N LEU A 260 -19.76 -5.56 7.20
CA LEU A 260 -18.66 -4.61 7.38
C LEU A 260 -19.12 -3.15 7.27
N GLY A 261 -19.88 -2.79 6.23
CA GLY A 261 -20.38 -1.44 6.02
C GLY A 261 -21.23 -0.93 7.19
N PRO A 262 -22.27 -1.67 7.61
CA PRO A 262 -23.07 -1.32 8.79
C PRO A 262 -22.24 -1.22 10.07
N ALA A 263 -21.30 -2.14 10.31
CA ALA A 263 -20.44 -2.10 11.50
C ALA A 263 -19.59 -0.82 11.53
N LEU A 264 -18.93 -0.48 10.41
CA LEU A 264 -18.09 0.72 10.31
C LEU A 264 -18.91 2.00 10.47
N GLN A 265 -20.08 2.11 9.83
CA GLN A 265 -20.91 3.33 9.94
C GLN A 265 -21.56 3.51 11.32
N SER A 266 -21.83 2.42 12.03
CA SER A 266 -22.45 2.48 13.36
C SER A 266 -21.51 2.99 14.46
N ASN A 267 -20.20 3.06 14.20
CA ASN A 267 -19.19 3.49 15.17
C ASN A 267 -18.60 4.86 14.80
N ASN A 268 -18.54 5.76 15.78
CA ASN A 268 -18.14 7.16 15.57
C ASN A 268 -16.68 7.35 15.14
N ILE A 269 -15.80 6.38 15.40
CA ILE A 269 -14.38 6.44 15.02
C ILE A 269 -14.19 5.96 13.58
N THR A 270 -15.04 5.03 13.12
CA THR A 270 -14.87 4.36 11.82
C THR A 270 -15.78 4.87 10.71
N LYS A 271 -16.85 5.59 11.04
CA LYS A 271 -17.91 5.96 10.08
C LYS A 271 -17.44 6.82 8.89
N ASP A 272 -16.32 7.52 9.03
CA ASP A 272 -15.77 8.42 8.02
C ASP A 272 -14.55 7.80 7.28
N LEU A 273 -14.16 6.56 7.62
CA LEU A 273 -13.06 5.85 6.96
C LEU A 273 -13.38 5.56 5.50
N LYS A 274 -12.33 5.58 4.66
CA LYS A 274 -12.42 5.14 3.27
C LYS A 274 -12.35 3.63 3.16
N LEU A 275 -13.35 3.02 2.54
CA LEU A 275 -13.36 1.58 2.29
C LEU A 275 -12.87 1.26 0.87
N ILE A 276 -11.77 0.52 0.79
CA ILE A 276 -11.09 0.10 -0.43
C ILE A 276 -11.49 -1.34 -0.75
N ILE A 277 -12.19 -1.52 -1.86
CA ILE A 277 -12.62 -2.85 -2.32
C ILE A 277 -11.48 -3.54 -3.07
N MET A 278 -11.63 -4.86 -3.26
CA MET A 278 -10.66 -5.73 -3.93
C MET A 278 -9.29 -5.82 -3.24
N ASP A 279 -8.35 -4.92 -3.53
CA ASP A 279 -6.94 -4.95 -3.09
C ASP A 279 -6.16 -6.16 -3.64
N ASP A 280 -6.17 -6.33 -4.97
CA ASP A 280 -5.57 -7.47 -5.69
C ASP A 280 -5.11 -7.06 -7.11
N GLN A 281 -4.65 -8.01 -7.92
CA GLN A 281 -4.13 -7.79 -9.27
C GLN A 281 -5.13 -7.09 -10.23
N ARG A 282 -4.62 -6.22 -11.11
CA ARG A 282 -5.41 -5.37 -12.02
C ARG A 282 -6.33 -6.13 -12.99
N ASP A 283 -6.06 -7.40 -13.28
CA ASP A 283 -6.77 -8.22 -14.26
C ASP A 283 -8.23 -8.49 -13.88
N PHE A 284 -8.54 -8.64 -12.59
CA PHE A 284 -9.91 -8.85 -12.09
C PHE A 284 -10.64 -7.58 -11.64
N ALA A 285 -9.98 -6.41 -11.74
CA ALA A 285 -10.48 -5.17 -11.15
C ALA A 285 -11.84 -4.72 -11.70
N SER A 286 -12.07 -4.89 -13.01
CA SER A 286 -13.36 -4.53 -13.60
C SER A 286 -14.51 -5.40 -13.09
N ILE A 287 -14.25 -6.68 -12.84
CA ILE A 287 -15.26 -7.63 -12.36
C ILE A 287 -15.63 -7.32 -10.90
N TRP A 288 -14.63 -7.00 -10.08
CA TRP A 288 -14.85 -6.57 -8.70
C TRP A 288 -15.59 -5.24 -8.62
N ALA A 289 -15.18 -4.26 -9.42
CA ALA A 289 -15.83 -2.95 -9.51
C ALA A 289 -17.30 -3.11 -9.92
N ASP A 290 -17.60 -3.83 -11.01
CA ASP A 290 -18.97 -4.02 -11.49
C ASP A 290 -19.85 -4.75 -10.43
N ALA A 291 -19.29 -5.74 -9.71
CA ALA A 291 -20.04 -6.50 -8.71
C ALA A 291 -20.40 -5.69 -7.46
N ILE A 292 -19.48 -4.83 -7.00
CA ILE A 292 -19.64 -4.10 -5.73
C ILE A 292 -20.22 -2.71 -5.95
N PHE A 293 -19.67 -1.93 -6.88
CA PHE A 293 -20.20 -0.60 -7.19
C PHE A 293 -21.54 -0.66 -7.96
N GLY A 294 -21.87 -1.81 -8.55
CA GLY A 294 -23.18 -2.06 -9.16
C GLY A 294 -24.31 -2.41 -8.18
N ASP A 295 -24.01 -2.75 -6.93
CA ASP A 295 -25.01 -2.97 -5.87
C ASP A 295 -25.13 -1.71 -5.02
N GLU A 296 -26.33 -1.12 -4.98
CA GLU A 296 -26.57 0.18 -4.34
C GLU A 296 -26.10 0.25 -2.88
N GLU A 297 -26.35 -0.81 -2.10
CA GLU A 297 -26.05 -0.82 -0.67
C GLU A 297 -24.54 -1.01 -0.44
N ALA A 298 -23.91 -1.99 -1.11
CA ALA A 298 -22.46 -2.17 -1.01
C ALA A 298 -21.68 -0.95 -1.55
N ASN A 299 -22.17 -0.35 -2.63
CA ASN A 299 -21.60 0.85 -3.23
C ASN A 299 -21.65 2.07 -2.30
N SER A 300 -22.66 2.16 -1.44
CA SER A 300 -22.80 3.28 -0.49
C SER A 300 -21.76 3.26 0.63
N TYR A 301 -21.22 2.07 0.95
CA TYR A 301 -20.15 1.89 1.92
C TYR A 301 -18.74 1.87 1.31
N SER A 302 -18.61 1.83 -0.02
CA SER A 302 -17.33 1.62 -0.70
C SER A 302 -16.86 2.90 -1.39
N ASP A 303 -15.64 3.39 -1.12
CA ASP A 303 -15.16 4.67 -1.66
C ASP A 303 -14.24 4.52 -2.88
N GLY A 304 -13.55 3.40 -3.01
CA GLY A 304 -12.60 3.17 -4.10
C GLY A 304 -12.14 1.72 -4.20
N ILE A 305 -11.30 1.44 -5.18
CA ILE A 305 -10.77 0.10 -5.47
C ILE A 305 -9.25 0.09 -5.39
N GLY A 306 -8.71 -0.93 -4.70
CA GLY A 306 -7.28 -1.18 -4.58
C GLY A 306 -6.80 -2.14 -5.67
N VAL A 307 -5.65 -1.82 -6.28
CA VAL A 307 -5.04 -2.65 -7.32
C VAL A 307 -3.55 -2.89 -7.07
N GLN A 308 -3.06 -4.05 -7.52
CA GLN A 308 -1.66 -4.47 -7.40
C GLN A 308 -1.04 -4.82 -8.76
N TRP A 309 0.29 -4.73 -8.87
CA TRP A 309 1.00 -4.65 -10.16
C TRP A 309 1.60 -5.96 -10.71
N TYR A 310 1.56 -7.07 -9.97
CA TYR A 310 2.41 -8.24 -10.24
C TYR A 310 2.01 -9.03 -11.48
N SER A 311 0.82 -8.74 -12.03
CA SER A 311 0.26 -9.36 -13.23
C SER A 311 0.49 -8.56 -14.53
N ASP A 312 1.12 -7.38 -14.45
CA ASP A 312 1.18 -6.42 -15.56
C ASP A 312 1.97 -6.88 -16.78
N SER A 313 2.90 -7.82 -16.59
CA SER A 313 3.61 -8.45 -17.71
C SER A 313 2.70 -9.31 -18.60
N ALA A 314 1.52 -9.70 -18.10
CA ALA A 314 0.53 -10.52 -18.79
C ALA A 314 -0.77 -9.77 -19.11
N TYR A 315 -1.09 -8.68 -18.40
CA TYR A 315 -2.37 -7.97 -18.51
C TYR A 315 -2.20 -6.46 -18.62
N SER A 316 -3.06 -5.82 -19.41
CA SER A 316 -2.99 -4.37 -19.69
C SER A 316 -3.69 -3.54 -18.62
N THR A 317 -3.12 -2.39 -18.27
CA THR A 317 -3.73 -1.33 -17.44
C THR A 317 -4.96 -0.67 -18.05
N ALA A 318 -5.37 -1.05 -19.27
CA ALA A 318 -6.55 -0.52 -19.96
C ALA A 318 -7.86 -0.68 -19.16
N ALA A 319 -7.93 -1.66 -18.25
CA ALA A 319 -9.08 -1.87 -17.37
C ALA A 319 -9.33 -0.66 -16.44
N LEU A 320 -8.28 -0.01 -15.94
CA LEU A 320 -8.39 1.06 -14.93
C LEU A 320 -9.16 2.28 -15.46
N GLY A 321 -8.86 2.71 -16.69
CA GLY A 321 -9.59 3.79 -17.34
C GLY A 321 -11.07 3.47 -17.58
N SER A 322 -11.40 2.19 -17.80
CA SER A 322 -12.80 1.76 -17.95
C SER A 322 -13.55 1.77 -16.63
N ILE A 323 -12.89 1.38 -15.53
CA ILE A 323 -13.47 1.45 -14.18
C ILE A 323 -13.79 2.91 -13.83
N HIS A 324 -12.82 3.82 -14.01
CA HIS A 324 -13.06 5.25 -13.74
C HIS A 324 -14.21 5.80 -14.58
N LYS A 325 -14.29 5.46 -15.87
CA LYS A 325 -15.39 5.90 -16.74
C LYS A 325 -16.77 5.42 -16.27
N LYS A 326 -16.87 4.18 -15.76
CA LYS A 326 -18.13 3.61 -15.25
C LYS A 326 -18.48 4.14 -13.85
N HIS A 327 -17.47 4.38 -13.01
CA HIS A 327 -17.62 4.76 -11.61
C HIS A 327 -16.77 6.00 -11.28
N PRO A 328 -17.05 7.17 -11.88
CA PRO A 328 -16.16 8.34 -11.82
C PRO A 328 -16.04 8.97 -10.43
N SER A 329 -16.96 8.66 -9.51
CA SER A 329 -16.91 9.11 -8.12
C SER A 329 -16.06 8.22 -7.21
N LYS A 330 -15.57 7.07 -7.71
CA LYS A 330 -14.77 6.12 -6.95
C LYS A 330 -13.30 6.28 -7.31
N PHE A 331 -12.44 6.36 -6.30
CA PHE A 331 -11.00 6.45 -6.54
C PHE A 331 -10.43 5.08 -6.90
N ILE A 332 -9.28 5.09 -7.59
CA ILE A 332 -8.45 3.91 -7.82
C ILE A 332 -7.12 4.17 -7.10
N ILE A 333 -6.59 3.20 -6.38
CA ILE A 333 -5.31 3.33 -5.67
C ILE A 333 -4.46 2.09 -5.87
N GLY A 334 -3.18 2.28 -6.19
CA GLY A 334 -2.18 1.21 -6.20
C GLY A 334 -1.81 0.88 -4.76
N THR A 335 -2.28 -0.26 -4.25
CA THR A 335 -2.17 -0.63 -2.83
C THR A 335 -0.92 -1.44 -2.52
N GLU A 336 -0.33 -2.07 -3.53
CA GLU A 336 0.92 -2.80 -3.39
C GLU A 336 1.63 -2.97 -4.74
N ALA A 337 2.91 -2.64 -4.75
CA ALA A 337 3.82 -2.92 -5.83
C ALA A 337 5.22 -3.13 -5.27
N GLY A 338 5.96 -4.09 -5.81
CA GLY A 338 7.34 -4.30 -5.43
C GLY A 338 8.02 -5.44 -6.15
N PHE A 339 9.31 -5.58 -5.88
CA PHE A 339 10.08 -6.73 -6.34
C PHE A 339 10.55 -7.57 -5.17
N GLY A 340 10.63 -8.88 -5.38
CA GLY A 340 11.42 -9.73 -4.50
C GLY A 340 12.85 -9.20 -4.37
N PHE A 341 13.34 -9.16 -3.13
CA PHE A 341 14.70 -8.72 -2.86
C PHE A 341 15.71 -9.70 -3.47
N ASN A 342 16.71 -9.17 -4.16
CA ASN A 342 17.84 -9.94 -4.65
C ASN A 342 19.11 -9.10 -4.52
N LYS A 343 19.98 -9.51 -3.61
CA LYS A 343 21.25 -8.82 -3.30
C LYS A 343 22.18 -8.74 -4.51
N GLU A 344 22.14 -9.72 -5.43
CA GLU A 344 23.00 -9.74 -6.62
C GLU A 344 22.66 -8.64 -7.63
N ILE A 345 21.50 -8.01 -7.50
CA ILE A 345 21.07 -6.92 -8.39
C ILE A 345 20.69 -5.67 -7.59
N ALA A 346 21.27 -5.52 -6.40
CA ALA A 346 21.19 -4.28 -5.64
C ALA A 346 21.77 -3.13 -6.50
N GLY A 347 21.00 -2.05 -6.67
CA GLY A 347 21.35 -0.94 -7.57
C GLY A 347 20.94 -1.14 -9.04
N CYS A 348 20.02 -2.06 -9.32
CA CYS A 348 19.50 -2.29 -10.67
C CYS A 348 18.67 -1.11 -11.19
N TRP A 349 19.17 -0.43 -12.22
CA TRP A 349 18.48 0.70 -12.87
C TRP A 349 17.16 0.29 -13.53
N ASP A 350 17.12 -0.88 -14.20
CA ASP A 350 15.91 -1.41 -14.83
C ASP A 350 14.72 -1.50 -13.85
N ARG A 351 14.97 -1.74 -12.54
CA ARG A 351 13.91 -1.76 -11.51
C ARG A 351 13.39 -0.35 -11.22
N ALA A 352 14.26 0.64 -11.17
CA ALA A 352 13.87 2.04 -11.00
C ALA A 352 13.03 2.53 -12.20
N GLU A 353 13.43 2.19 -13.43
CA GLU A 353 12.66 2.52 -14.63
C GLU A 353 11.28 1.84 -14.63
N GLN A 354 11.17 0.60 -14.14
CA GLN A 354 9.88 -0.08 -14.00
C GLN A 354 8.96 0.58 -12.97
N TYR A 355 9.48 1.01 -11.82
CA TYR A 355 8.70 1.79 -10.84
C TYR A 355 8.19 3.09 -11.48
N ALA A 356 9.07 3.86 -12.14
CA ALA A 356 8.70 5.12 -12.78
C ALA A 356 7.66 4.92 -13.89
N TYR A 357 7.85 3.90 -14.74
CA TYR A 357 6.92 3.57 -15.81
C TYR A 357 5.54 3.18 -15.27
N ASP A 358 5.48 2.35 -14.21
CA ASP A 358 4.22 1.94 -13.62
C ASP A 358 3.50 3.13 -12.98
N ILE A 359 4.19 3.92 -12.14
CA ILE A 359 3.61 5.11 -11.49
C ILE A 359 3.04 6.09 -12.53
N ILE A 360 3.79 6.39 -13.60
CA ILE A 360 3.34 7.28 -14.68
C ILE A 360 2.15 6.66 -15.43
N SER A 361 2.19 5.35 -15.70
CA SER A 361 1.10 4.65 -16.37
C SER A 361 -0.18 4.68 -15.53
N ASP A 362 -0.06 4.47 -14.23
CA ASP A 362 -1.14 4.48 -13.25
C ASP A 362 -1.79 5.87 -13.14
N VAL A 363 -0.99 6.91 -12.96
CA VAL A 363 -1.50 8.28 -12.90
C VAL A 363 -2.19 8.67 -14.21
N ASN A 364 -1.67 8.24 -15.36
CA ASN A 364 -2.33 8.43 -16.66
C ASN A 364 -3.62 7.58 -16.86
N LYS A 365 -3.95 6.72 -15.89
CA LYS A 365 -5.15 5.88 -15.87
C LYS A 365 -6.00 6.09 -14.62
N PHE A 366 -5.98 7.30 -14.08
CA PHE A 366 -6.81 7.76 -12.96
C PHE A 366 -6.50 7.12 -11.60
N VAL A 367 -5.36 6.43 -11.47
CA VAL A 367 -4.89 5.99 -10.16
C VAL A 367 -4.44 7.23 -9.37
N ALA A 368 -4.98 7.34 -8.15
CA ALA A 368 -4.84 8.50 -7.28
C ALA A 368 -3.73 8.34 -6.24
N GLY A 369 -3.19 7.15 -6.05
CA GLY A 369 -2.05 6.93 -5.15
C GLY A 369 -1.35 5.61 -5.42
N TRP A 370 -0.15 5.45 -4.89
CA TRP A 370 0.71 4.30 -5.20
C TRP A 370 1.56 3.92 -3.98
N VAL A 371 1.59 2.64 -3.65
CA VAL A 371 2.22 2.11 -2.43
C VAL A 371 3.24 1.03 -2.79
N ASP A 372 4.49 1.26 -2.41
CA ASP A 372 5.55 0.26 -2.46
C ASP A 372 5.31 -0.83 -1.41
N MET A 373 5.81 -2.04 -1.65
CA MET A 373 5.60 -3.18 -0.77
C MET A 373 6.27 -2.96 0.60
N ASN A 374 7.58 -3.13 0.76
CA ASN A 374 8.24 -2.92 2.06
C ASN A 374 9.13 -1.68 2.04
N LEU A 375 8.99 -0.81 3.05
CA LEU A 375 9.91 0.32 3.27
C LEU A 375 11.35 -0.17 3.40
N PHE A 376 11.55 -1.24 4.19
CA PHE A 376 12.86 -1.81 4.46
C PHE A 376 12.79 -3.33 4.54
N VAL A 377 13.84 -3.98 4.07
CA VAL A 377 14.12 -5.40 4.28
C VAL A 377 15.58 -5.56 4.70
N ASP A 378 15.90 -6.68 5.35
CA ASP A 378 17.29 -6.98 5.70
C ASP A 378 18.13 -7.39 4.47
N SER A 379 19.41 -7.69 4.68
CA SER A 379 20.31 -8.10 3.58
C SER A 379 19.99 -9.44 2.94
N ASN A 380 18.99 -10.16 3.45
CA ASN A 380 18.44 -11.40 2.91
C ASN A 380 17.03 -11.21 2.33
N GLY A 381 16.47 -10.00 2.37
CA GLY A 381 15.12 -9.71 1.87
C GLY A 381 13.99 -9.98 2.85
N GLY A 382 14.29 -10.15 4.13
CA GLY A 382 13.32 -10.52 5.16
C GLY A 382 13.21 -9.52 6.32
N PRO A 383 12.63 -9.96 7.45
CA PRO A 383 12.05 -11.29 7.68
C PRO A 383 10.87 -11.60 6.75
N ASN A 384 10.80 -12.82 6.25
CA ASN A 384 9.74 -13.29 5.34
C ASN A 384 9.51 -14.80 5.53
N GLN A 385 8.25 -15.24 5.50
CA GLN A 385 7.79 -16.63 5.68
C GLN A 385 7.33 -17.31 4.38
N SER A 386 7.26 -16.61 3.25
CA SER A 386 6.85 -17.15 1.94
C SER A 386 7.86 -18.16 1.35
N TRP A 387 9.02 -18.37 1.99
CA TRP A 387 10.13 -19.18 1.45
C TRP A 387 10.71 -20.25 2.40
N THR A 388 10.08 -20.54 3.55
CA THR A 388 10.53 -21.62 4.47
C THR A 388 9.80 -22.93 4.26
#